data_AF-A0A6P1I670-F1
#
_entry.id   AF-A0A6P1I670-F1
#
_cell.length_a   1.000
_cell.length_b   1.000
_cell.length_c   1.000
_cell.angle_alpha   90.00
_cell.angle_beta   90.00
_cell.angle_gamma   90.00
#
_symmetry.space_group_name_H-M   'P 1'
#
loop_
_entity.id
_entity.type
_entity.pdbx_description
1 polymer ?
#
loop_
_entity_poly.entity_id
_entity_poly.type
_entity_poly.pdbx_seq_one_letter_code
_entity_poly.pdbx_strand_id
1 'polypeptide(L)'
;MERSIQFYTQVVGLRVSIDREEKRDGVDRPFHRRAVYLRWDEGPGSGYIVLDQQFGSKAKGAPADWFDLGIHHAAVLVADIDATLERAREKGYPALSSAPARLGGEWSGEPSGGTIATATLRDPDGNLIQVEQWLDVEPATTGS
;
A
#
# COMPACT_ATOMS: atom_id res chain seq x y z
N MET A 1 -13.07 4.63 2.75
CA MET A 1 -12.43 4.74 4.08
C MET A 1 -12.41 3.41 4.81
N GLU A 2 -13.49 2.93 5.43
CA GLU A 2 -13.44 1.69 6.25
C GLU A 2 -12.89 0.47 5.51
N ARG A 3 -13.35 0.22 4.28
CA ARG A 3 -12.81 -0.87 3.44
C ARG A 3 -11.31 -0.69 3.20
N SER A 4 -10.88 0.53 2.88
CA SER A 4 -9.48 0.88 2.63
C SER A 4 -8.63 0.65 3.89
N ILE A 5 -9.09 1.09 5.07
CA ILE A 5 -8.43 0.80 6.35
C ILE A 5 -8.31 -0.71 6.56
N GLN A 6 -9.39 -1.47 6.33
CA GLN A 6 -9.37 -2.92 6.47
C GLN A 6 -8.35 -3.59 5.54
N PHE A 7 -8.30 -3.16 4.27
CA PHE A 7 -7.33 -3.67 3.30
C PHE A 7 -5.89 -3.42 3.79
N TYR A 8 -5.53 -2.17 4.06
CA TYR A 8 -4.16 -1.84 4.41
C TYR A 8 -3.72 -2.41 5.76
N THR A 9 -4.62 -2.57 6.73
CA THR A 9 -4.28 -3.10 8.06
C THR A 9 -4.36 -4.62 8.16
N GLN A 10 -5.39 -5.24 7.55
CA GLN A 10 -5.65 -6.67 7.74
C GLN A 10 -5.16 -7.54 6.59
N VAL A 11 -4.92 -6.97 5.40
CA VAL A 11 -4.31 -7.69 4.28
C VAL A 11 -2.83 -7.37 4.25
N VAL A 12 -2.49 -6.09 4.02
CA VAL A 12 -1.11 -5.63 3.82
C VAL A 12 -0.31 -5.62 5.13
N GLY A 13 -0.94 -5.28 6.27
CA GLY A 13 -0.30 -5.29 7.58
C GLY A 13 0.25 -3.94 8.06
N LEU A 14 -0.10 -2.83 7.38
CA LEU A 14 0.27 -1.49 7.83
C LEU A 14 -0.45 -1.12 9.14
N ARG A 15 0.13 -0.22 9.92
CA ARG A 15 -0.43 0.25 11.19
C ARG A 15 -1.00 1.65 11.04
N VAL A 16 -2.21 1.88 11.56
CA VAL A 16 -2.76 3.24 11.67
C VAL A 16 -1.98 4.00 12.73
N SER A 17 -1.30 5.07 12.33
CA SER A 17 -0.61 5.98 13.25
C SER A 17 -1.42 7.23 13.58
N ILE A 18 -2.26 7.69 12.65
CA ILE A 18 -3.14 8.85 12.83
C ILE A 18 -4.47 8.54 12.13
N ASP A 19 -5.58 8.78 12.80
CA ASP A 19 -6.92 8.84 12.20
C ASP A 19 -7.62 10.07 12.78
N ARG A 20 -7.83 11.09 11.95
CA ARG A 20 -8.44 12.34 12.40
C ARG A 20 -9.15 13.08 11.29
N GLU A 21 -10.07 13.94 11.71
CA GLU A 21 -10.60 15.00 10.87
C GLU A 21 -9.59 16.15 10.76
N GLU A 22 -9.37 16.60 9.53
CA GLU A 22 -8.51 17.73 9.21
C GLU A 22 -9.31 18.76 8.42
N LYS A 23 -9.18 20.02 8.84
CA LYS A 23 -9.78 21.14 8.13
C LYS A 23 -8.73 22.22 7.96
N ARG A 24 -8.62 22.73 6.74
CA ARG A 24 -7.80 23.90 6.44
C ARG A 24 -8.65 24.91 5.70
N ASP A 25 -8.92 26.01 6.40
CA ASP A 25 -9.48 27.21 5.80
C ASP A 25 -8.36 27.98 5.08
N GLY A 26 -8.61 28.46 3.87
CA GLY A 26 -7.60 29.15 3.07
C GLY A 26 -8.07 29.47 1.67
N VAL A 27 -7.40 30.42 1.02
CA VAL A 27 -7.72 30.83 -0.36
C VAL A 27 -7.25 29.79 -1.37
N ASP A 28 -6.11 29.15 -1.11
CA ASP A 28 -5.56 28.10 -1.98
C ASP A 28 -5.79 26.70 -1.40
N ARG A 29 -6.51 25.87 -2.16
CA ARG A 29 -6.89 24.47 -1.82
C ARG A 29 -7.43 24.32 -0.39
N PRO A 30 -8.55 24.97 -0.04
CA PRO A 30 -9.26 24.66 1.19
C PRO A 30 -9.73 23.21 1.17
N PHE A 31 -9.71 22.55 2.32
CA PHE A 31 -10.20 21.19 2.42
C PHE A 31 -10.80 20.91 3.80
N HIS A 32 -11.67 19.92 3.82
CA HIS A 32 -12.21 19.31 5.03
C HIS A 32 -12.28 17.82 4.76
N ARG A 33 -11.52 17.01 5.51
CA ARG A 33 -11.35 15.58 5.23
C ARG A 33 -11.18 14.76 6.49
N ARG A 34 -11.42 13.46 6.40
CA ARG A 34 -10.81 12.48 7.30
C ARG A 34 -9.51 11.98 6.66
N ALA A 35 -8.42 12.08 7.39
CA ALA A 35 -7.10 11.60 6.98
C ALA A 35 -6.67 10.45 7.89
N VAL A 36 -6.34 9.30 7.28
CA VAL A 36 -5.80 8.14 7.99
C VAL A 36 -4.39 7.84 7.49
N TYR A 37 -3.41 7.99 8.38
CA TYR A 37 -2.00 7.75 8.10
C TYR A 37 -1.66 6.33 8.52
N LEU A 38 -1.10 5.57 7.58
CA LEU A 38 -0.73 4.16 7.72
C LEU A 38 0.78 4.03 7.53
N ARG A 39 1.48 3.41 8.48
CA ARG A 39 2.95 3.28 8.45
C ARG A 39 3.40 1.83 8.39
N TRP A 40 4.58 1.64 7.82
CA TRP A 40 5.29 0.36 7.81
C TRP A 40 5.90 0.07 9.16
N ASP A 41 6.71 1.01 9.66
CA ASP A 41 7.40 0.92 10.94
C ASP A 41 7.02 2.06 11.88
N GLU A 42 7.36 1.88 13.15
CA GLU A 42 7.27 2.92 14.15
C GLU A 42 8.47 3.88 14.05
N GLY A 43 8.28 5.11 14.52
CA GLY A 43 9.35 6.10 14.63
C GLY A 43 9.47 7.12 13.47
N PRO A 44 10.27 8.18 13.66
CA PRO A 44 10.51 9.20 12.64
C PRO A 44 11.17 8.62 11.37
N GLY A 45 10.79 9.11 10.19
CA GLY A 45 11.42 8.73 8.92
C GLY A 45 10.86 7.47 8.23
N SER A 46 10.09 6.62 8.93
CA SER A 46 9.41 5.49 8.28
C SER A 46 8.41 5.97 7.22
N GLY A 47 8.37 5.26 6.08
CA GLY A 47 7.41 5.47 5.01
C GLY A 47 5.97 5.36 5.49
N TYR A 48 5.06 6.05 4.80
CA TYR A 48 3.63 6.03 5.13
C TYR A 48 2.74 6.30 3.92
N ILE A 49 1.53 5.75 3.95
CA ILE A 49 0.43 6.05 3.02
C ILE A 49 -0.60 6.87 3.78
N VAL A 50 -1.27 7.80 3.08
CA VAL A 50 -2.40 8.56 3.64
C VAL A 50 -3.66 8.21 2.87
N LEU A 51 -4.67 7.70 3.57
CA LEU A 51 -6.03 7.61 3.05
C LEU A 51 -6.72 8.94 3.25
N ASP A 52 -7.29 9.47 2.17
CA ASP A 52 -7.98 10.75 2.15
C ASP A 52 -9.46 10.54 1.83
N GLN A 53 -10.34 10.99 2.73
CA GLN A 53 -11.77 11.08 2.48
C GLN A 53 -12.23 12.51 2.67
N GLN A 54 -12.50 13.22 1.58
CA GLN A 54 -13.05 14.58 1.62
C GLN A 54 -14.50 14.58 2.12
N PHE A 55 -14.83 15.55 2.96
CA PHE A 55 -16.19 15.88 3.36
C PHE A 55 -16.79 16.91 2.39
N GLY A 56 -18.10 16.81 2.16
CA GLY A 56 -18.84 17.75 1.32
C GLY A 56 -18.51 17.70 -0.18
N SER A 57 -17.60 16.83 -0.63
CA SER A 57 -17.30 16.61 -2.04
C SER A 57 -17.29 15.13 -2.38
N LYS A 58 -17.70 14.80 -3.61
CA LYS A 58 -17.55 13.45 -4.13
C LYS A 58 -16.12 13.26 -4.63
N ALA A 59 -15.58 12.05 -4.41
CA ALA A 59 -14.34 11.63 -5.05
C ALA A 59 -14.43 11.82 -6.57
N LYS A 60 -13.31 12.22 -7.18
CA LYS A 60 -13.18 12.46 -8.63
C LYS A 60 -11.95 11.73 -9.15
N GLY A 61 -12.01 11.35 -10.43
CA GLY A 61 -10.95 10.57 -11.08
C GLY A 61 -11.19 9.07 -10.99
N ALA A 62 -10.30 8.31 -11.61
CA ALA A 62 -10.20 6.87 -11.52
C ALA A 62 -8.74 6.52 -11.22
N PRO A 63 -8.44 5.40 -10.53
CA PRO A 63 -7.08 4.92 -10.41
C PRO A 63 -6.49 4.66 -11.80
N ALA A 64 -5.19 4.92 -11.96
CA ALA A 64 -4.45 4.47 -13.14
C ALA A 64 -4.43 2.93 -13.16
N ASP A 65 -4.65 2.33 -14.33
CA ASP A 65 -4.46 0.88 -14.50
C ASP A 65 -3.02 0.55 -14.90
N TRP A 66 -2.72 -0.74 -15.04
CA TRP A 66 -1.39 -1.22 -15.37
C TRP A 66 -0.88 -0.58 -16.68
N PHE A 67 0.32 0.00 -16.66
CA PHE A 67 0.94 0.75 -17.76
C PHE A 67 0.28 2.08 -18.16
N ASP A 68 -0.74 2.56 -17.45
CA ASP A 68 -1.25 3.91 -17.65
C ASP A 68 -0.24 4.96 -17.16
N LEU A 69 -0.32 6.17 -17.73
CA LEU A 69 0.46 7.32 -17.27
C LEU A 69 0.06 7.71 -15.85
N GLY A 70 1.00 7.68 -14.91
CA GLY A 70 0.77 8.06 -13.51
C GLY A 70 1.68 7.32 -12.54
N ILE A 71 1.24 7.18 -11.29
CA ILE A 71 1.87 6.25 -10.35
C ILE A 71 1.49 4.84 -10.78
N HIS A 72 2.48 4.04 -11.18
CA HIS A 72 2.26 2.69 -11.72
C HIS A 72 1.76 1.71 -10.64
N HIS A 73 2.41 1.69 -9.47
CA HIS A 73 1.96 1.00 -8.25
C HIS A 73 2.78 1.51 -7.06
N ALA A 74 2.37 1.14 -5.84
CA ALA A 74 3.23 1.20 -4.65
C ALA A 74 3.57 -0.22 -4.20
N ALA A 75 4.84 -0.46 -3.89
CA ALA A 75 5.32 -1.73 -3.35
C ALA A 75 5.41 -1.71 -1.83
N VAL A 76 5.00 -2.80 -1.19
CA VAL A 76 5.02 -2.99 0.26
C VAL A 76 5.73 -4.30 0.57
N LEU A 77 6.78 -4.23 1.39
CA LEU A 77 7.39 -5.43 1.94
C LEU A 77 6.44 -6.07 2.96
N VAL A 78 6.22 -7.38 2.82
CA VAL A 78 5.42 -8.21 3.73
C VAL A 78 6.28 -9.36 4.25
N ALA A 79 5.98 -9.81 5.47
CA ALA A 79 6.73 -10.91 6.09
C ALA A 79 6.45 -12.26 5.41
N ASP A 80 5.23 -12.47 4.94
CA ASP A 80 4.78 -13.70 4.27
C ASP A 80 3.78 -13.32 3.18
N ILE A 81 4.20 -13.50 1.92
CA ILE A 81 3.38 -13.15 0.76
C ILE A 81 2.23 -14.13 0.55
N ASP A 82 2.41 -15.41 0.82
CA ASP A 82 1.37 -16.43 0.64
C ASP A 82 0.23 -16.20 1.64
N ALA A 83 0.56 -15.95 2.90
CA ALA A 83 -0.42 -15.57 3.92
C ALA A 83 -1.11 -14.24 3.58
N THR A 84 -0.41 -13.30 2.93
CA THR A 84 -1.00 -12.03 2.49
C THR A 84 -2.01 -12.24 1.37
N LEU A 85 -1.70 -13.07 0.37
CA LEU A 85 -2.61 -13.43 -0.71
C LEU A 85 -3.82 -14.22 -0.19
N GLU A 86 -3.64 -15.09 0.79
CA GLU A 86 -4.74 -15.79 1.44
C GLU A 86 -5.70 -14.82 2.14
N ARG A 87 -5.18 -13.88 2.95
CA ARG A 87 -6.01 -12.83 3.59
C ARG A 87 -6.73 -11.96 2.57
N ALA A 88 -6.09 -11.64 1.44
CA ALA A 88 -6.72 -10.90 0.36
C ALA A 88 -7.91 -11.66 -0.22
N ARG A 89 -7.70 -12.94 -0.56
CA ARG A 89 -8.73 -13.84 -1.10
C ARG A 89 -9.92 -14.00 -0.15
N GLU A 90 -9.66 -14.26 1.13
CA GLU A 90 -10.70 -14.43 2.15
C GLU A 90 -11.57 -13.18 2.33
N LYS A 91 -10.98 -11.99 2.17
CA LYS A 91 -11.68 -10.70 2.28
C LYS A 91 -12.25 -10.19 0.96
N GLY A 92 -12.08 -10.95 -0.13
CA GLY A 92 -12.61 -10.62 -1.45
C GLY A 92 -11.85 -9.52 -2.19
N TYR A 93 -10.57 -9.29 -1.87
CA TYR A 93 -9.72 -8.36 -2.60
C TYR A 93 -9.02 -9.08 -3.76
N PRO A 94 -9.13 -8.56 -5.00
CA PRO A 94 -8.62 -9.26 -6.17
C PRO A 94 -7.09 -9.14 -6.26
N ALA A 95 -6.44 -10.28 -6.51
CA ALA A 95 -5.06 -10.35 -6.95
C ALA A 95 -4.99 -10.41 -8.48
N LEU A 96 -3.98 -9.80 -9.07
CA LEU A 96 -3.73 -9.86 -10.52
C LEU A 96 -3.15 -11.22 -10.93
N SER A 97 -2.56 -11.96 -9.99
CA SER A 97 -2.09 -13.34 -10.16
C SER A 97 -2.61 -14.24 -9.04
N SER A 98 -2.77 -15.53 -9.33
CA SER A 98 -3.20 -16.54 -8.36
C SER A 98 -2.08 -17.02 -7.44
N ALA A 99 -0.82 -16.74 -7.78
CA ALA A 99 0.37 -17.09 -7.00
C ALA A 99 1.44 -16.00 -7.17
N PRO A 100 2.37 -15.88 -6.20
CA PRO A 100 3.52 -14.98 -6.32
C PRO A 100 4.44 -15.38 -7.47
N ALA A 101 4.91 -14.40 -8.24
CA ALA A 101 6.04 -14.57 -9.14
C ALA A 101 7.35 -14.56 -8.34
N ARG A 102 8.34 -15.34 -8.76
CA ARG A 102 9.71 -15.29 -8.21
C ARG A 102 10.61 -14.60 -9.22
N LEU A 103 11.18 -13.46 -8.84
CA LEU A 103 11.97 -12.59 -9.70
C LEU A 103 13.29 -12.22 -9.01
N GLY A 104 14.23 -11.68 -9.79
CA GLY A 104 15.46 -11.11 -9.24
C GLY A 104 15.21 -9.75 -8.56
N GLY A 105 16.06 -9.38 -7.61
CA GLY A 105 15.98 -8.13 -6.85
C GLY A 105 15.98 -6.86 -7.70
N GLU A 106 16.50 -6.93 -8.94
CA GLU A 106 16.46 -5.82 -9.89
C GLU A 106 15.03 -5.40 -10.26
N TRP A 107 14.05 -6.31 -10.13
CA TRP A 107 12.62 -6.04 -10.33
C TRP A 107 11.97 -5.34 -9.14
N SER A 108 12.65 -5.31 -7.98
CA SER A 108 12.27 -4.57 -6.77
C SER A 108 13.14 -3.32 -6.57
N GLY A 109 13.90 -2.90 -7.60
CA GLY A 109 14.75 -1.71 -7.55
C GLY A 109 16.08 -1.90 -6.82
N GLU A 110 16.47 -3.13 -6.47
CA GLU A 110 17.74 -3.42 -5.81
C GLU A 110 18.78 -3.94 -6.83
N PRO A 111 19.83 -3.17 -7.15
CA PRO A 111 20.83 -3.55 -8.15
C PRO A 111 21.77 -4.67 -7.70
N SER A 112 21.91 -4.95 -6.40
CA SER A 112 22.91 -5.89 -5.86
C SER A 112 22.49 -7.37 -5.87
N GLY A 113 21.27 -7.68 -6.34
CA GLY A 113 20.77 -9.04 -6.53
C GLY A 113 19.84 -9.52 -5.41
N GLY A 114 19.63 -10.83 -5.33
CA GLY A 114 18.64 -11.48 -4.46
C GLY A 114 17.39 -11.90 -5.21
N THR A 115 16.49 -12.58 -4.50
CA THR A 115 15.25 -13.15 -5.01
C THR A 115 14.08 -12.60 -4.23
N ILE A 116 13.10 -12.06 -4.96
CA ILE A 116 11.83 -11.61 -4.41
C ILE A 116 10.73 -12.59 -4.81
N ALA A 117 9.77 -12.81 -3.91
CA ALA A 117 8.43 -13.23 -4.27
C ALA A 117 7.55 -11.98 -4.35
N THR A 118 6.81 -11.80 -5.44
CA THR A 118 6.00 -10.60 -5.68
C THR A 118 4.63 -10.93 -6.26
N ALA A 119 3.62 -10.16 -5.86
CA ALA A 119 2.27 -10.22 -6.40
C ALA A 119 1.61 -8.85 -6.31
N THR A 120 0.64 -8.58 -7.18
CA THR A 120 -0.10 -7.33 -7.17
C THR A 120 -1.55 -7.56 -6.76
N LEU A 121 -2.03 -6.73 -5.83
CA LEU A 121 -3.42 -6.65 -5.39
C LEU A 121 -4.05 -5.35 -5.88
N ARG A 122 -5.38 -5.33 -6.00
CA ARG A 122 -6.12 -4.05 -6.05
C ARG A 122 -6.66 -3.71 -4.67
N ASP A 123 -6.44 -2.46 -4.26
CA ASP A 123 -7.09 -1.91 -3.07
C ASP A 123 -8.60 -1.66 -3.35
N PRO A 124 -9.41 -1.29 -2.33
CA PRO A 124 -10.85 -1.12 -2.48
C PRO A 124 -11.28 0.03 -3.39
N ASP A 125 -10.34 0.89 -3.75
CA ASP A 125 -10.53 2.03 -4.65
C ASP A 125 -9.92 1.75 -6.04
N GLY A 126 -9.31 0.58 -6.24
CA GLY A 126 -8.79 0.05 -7.49
C GLY A 126 -7.30 0.33 -7.74
N ASN A 127 -6.61 0.96 -6.78
CA ASN A 127 -5.17 1.23 -6.88
C ASN A 127 -4.37 -0.07 -6.83
N LEU A 128 -3.25 -0.08 -7.55
CA LEU A 128 -2.36 -1.23 -7.64
C LEU A 128 -1.35 -1.21 -6.49
N ILE A 129 -1.43 -2.22 -5.62
CA ILE A 129 -0.52 -2.43 -4.50
C ILE A 129 0.27 -3.71 -4.74
N GLN A 130 1.56 -3.56 -4.96
CA GLN A 130 2.50 -4.67 -5.06
C GLN A 130 2.91 -5.09 -3.63
N VAL A 131 2.82 -6.38 -3.34
CA VAL A 131 3.33 -6.97 -2.09
C VAL A 131 4.53 -7.83 -2.42
N GLU A 132 5.59 -7.68 -1.63
CA GLU A 132 6.88 -8.31 -1.88
C GLU A 132 7.40 -8.99 -0.63
N GLN A 133 8.13 -10.08 -0.81
CA GLN A 133 8.87 -10.76 0.24
C GLN A 133 10.26 -11.11 -0.30
N TRP A 134 11.31 -10.69 0.39
CA TRP A 134 12.67 -11.15 0.12
C TRP A 134 12.84 -12.60 0.61
N LEU A 135 13.39 -13.46 -0.24
CA LEU A 135 13.49 -14.90 0.03
C LEU A 135 14.87 -15.35 0.51
N ASP A 136 15.90 -14.62 0.12
CA ASP A 136 17.32 -14.94 0.32
C ASP A 136 18.14 -13.74 0.82
N VAL A 137 17.47 -12.61 1.09
CA VAL A 137 18.03 -11.41 1.68
C VAL A 137 17.26 -11.11 2.95
N GLU A 138 17.97 -10.99 4.07
CA GLU A 138 17.38 -10.43 5.29
C GLU A 138 17.06 -8.96 5.02
N PRO A 139 15.80 -8.52 5.23
CA PRO A 139 15.47 -7.10 5.11
C PRO A 139 16.44 -6.29 5.95
N ALA A 140 16.94 -5.17 5.41
CA ALA A 140 17.72 -4.25 6.21
C ALA A 140 16.90 -3.88 7.45
N THR A 141 17.34 -4.31 8.63
CA THR A 141 16.72 -3.93 9.89
C THR A 141 16.77 -2.40 9.96
N THR A 142 15.62 -1.75 9.84
CA THR A 142 15.50 -0.33 10.11
C THR A 142 15.89 -0.14 11.58
N GLY A 143 17.05 0.49 11.80
CA GLY A 143 17.67 0.60 13.11
C GLY A 143 16.73 1.20 14.15
N SER A 144 16.81 0.62 15.36
CA SER A 144 16.20 1.02 16.63
C SER A 144 16.20 2.51 16.92
#